data_AF-A0A3M7P1H3-F1
#
_entry.id   AF-A0A3M7P1H3-F1
#
_cell.length_a   1.000
_cell.length_b   1.000
_cell.length_c   1.000
_cell.angle_alpha   90.00
_cell.angle_beta   90.00
_cell.angle_gamma   90.00
#
_symmetry.space_group_name_H-M   'P 1'
#
loop_
_entity.id
_entity.type
_entity.pdbx_description
1 polymer ?
#
loop_
_entity_poly.entity_id
_entity_poly.type
_entity_poly.pdbx_seq_one_letter_code
_entity_poly.pdbx_strand_id
1 'polypeptide(L)'
;MASAHVVVIDVSARRVTVKTTPNKHLSDILDEACARLGLKASNYGLKNNNRQVDLSRTFRLSGLSPGAKLELVQLSKSAGVVSVALQLPPADAESADVPNGRLTDKFPSNTTLWQVLRRFEEGVAGGAPKRNLTQRALPSKDTGAGRLFYQQPVLNMMNREISSLPDLNKNLAQLGYNNGSVLIKLAFKPTDIPLEDAATQIAHIGRSISVYRPPTSSTPSASLLTHNESDYTPTIEHAQLHQAHLTQSSRNKRLPTEAEIAAAEEAKREGLQAIKDVEIRIRFPDQSQVTSTFTQLDTGSSLYSEIRDRILDPRFCQEPFTLKDPSVRQKGDLLVIPDDEAQKLILDLGFKGRLLLVFAWTEAASLEARGATTVLRNELQRQAVDVKADDVLAKSVVDDHADRGVRVNVGKGQDDKDDAGGGGLGKKMPKWFKGLSKK
;
A
#
# COMPACT_ATOMS: atom_id res chain seq x y z
N MET A 1 46.86 -15.37 -8.46
CA MET A 1 45.82 -15.19 -7.41
C MET A 1 45.00 -16.47 -7.34
N ALA A 2 44.97 -17.18 -6.21
CA ALA A 2 44.18 -18.40 -6.07
C ALA A 2 42.68 -18.06 -6.16
N SER A 3 41.99 -18.54 -7.19
CA SER A 3 40.54 -18.38 -7.32
C SER A 3 39.84 -19.29 -6.31
N ALA A 4 39.28 -18.70 -5.26
CA ALA A 4 38.40 -19.43 -4.36
C ALA A 4 37.08 -19.73 -5.10
N HIS A 5 36.52 -20.90 -4.85
CA HIS A 5 35.21 -21.29 -5.34
C HIS A 5 34.43 -21.87 -4.17
N VAL A 6 33.11 -21.83 -4.25
CA VAL A 6 32.20 -22.40 -3.25
C VAL A 6 31.19 -23.26 -3.99
N VAL A 7 30.87 -24.42 -3.42
CA VAL A 7 29.89 -25.33 -4.00
C VAL A 7 28.61 -25.23 -3.19
N VAL A 8 27.56 -24.70 -3.80
CA VAL A 8 26.22 -24.63 -3.19
C VAL A 8 25.42 -25.85 -3.63
N ILE A 9 24.81 -26.53 -2.67
CA ILE A 9 24.04 -27.76 -2.88
C ILE A 9 22.59 -27.49 -2.47
N ASP A 10 21.68 -27.73 -3.40
CA ASP A 10 20.23 -27.64 -3.21
C ASP A 10 19.68 -28.89 -2.49
N VAL A 11 18.48 -28.79 -1.92
CA VAL A 11 17.75 -29.91 -1.31
C VAL A 11 17.51 -31.03 -2.34
N SER A 12 17.34 -30.67 -3.62
CA SER A 12 17.24 -31.60 -4.76
C SER A 12 18.58 -32.18 -5.22
N ALA A 13 19.64 -32.10 -4.39
CA ALA A 13 21.00 -32.55 -4.66
C ALA A 13 21.70 -31.90 -5.88
N ARG A 14 21.12 -30.85 -6.45
CA ARG A 14 21.72 -30.05 -7.54
C ARG A 14 22.90 -29.25 -6.98
N ARG A 15 24.03 -29.25 -7.68
CA ARG A 15 25.25 -28.56 -7.24
C ARG A 15 25.58 -27.42 -8.19
N VAL A 16 25.89 -26.26 -7.63
CA VAL A 16 26.35 -25.09 -8.38
C VAL A 16 27.66 -24.60 -7.79
N THR A 17 28.68 -24.55 -8.64
CA THR A 17 29.97 -23.97 -8.27
C THR A 17 29.98 -22.48 -8.61
N VAL A 18 30.16 -21.65 -7.59
CA VAL A 18 30.25 -20.20 -7.70
C VAL A 18 31.70 -19.77 -7.46
N LYS A 19 32.23 -18.93 -8.35
CA LYS A 19 33.57 -18.34 -8.18
C LYS A 19 33.48 -17.22 -7.14
N THR A 20 34.30 -17.29 -6.11
CA THR A 20 34.29 -16.33 -5.00
C THR A 20 35.56 -15.49 -5.01
N THR A 21 35.41 -14.23 -4.60
CA THR A 21 36.53 -13.35 -4.25
C THR A 21 36.49 -13.11 -2.74
N PRO A 22 37.62 -12.83 -2.07
CA PRO A 22 37.64 -12.63 -0.62
C PRO A 22 36.67 -11.54 -0.12
N ASN A 23 36.44 -10.51 -0.94
CA ASN A 23 35.54 -9.39 -0.62
C ASN A 23 34.10 -9.62 -1.09
N LYS A 24 33.79 -10.72 -1.78
CA LYS A 24 32.43 -11.03 -2.23
C LYS A 24 31.54 -11.30 -1.02
N HIS A 25 30.33 -10.71 -1.00
CA HIS A 25 29.36 -10.98 0.05
C HIS A 25 28.69 -12.34 -0.14
N LEU A 26 28.31 -12.97 0.96
CA LEU A 26 27.60 -14.24 0.93
C LEU A 26 26.18 -14.10 0.39
N SER A 27 25.54 -12.93 0.54
CA SER A 27 24.30 -12.57 -0.16
C SER A 27 24.45 -12.72 -1.67
N ASP A 28 25.52 -12.20 -2.25
CA ASP A 28 25.72 -12.18 -3.71
C ASP A 28 26.03 -13.61 -4.22
N ILE A 29 26.71 -14.41 -3.40
CA ILE A 29 26.97 -15.84 -3.68
C ILE A 29 25.64 -16.62 -3.67
N LEU A 30 24.76 -16.30 -2.72
CA LEU A 30 23.42 -16.89 -2.64
C LEU A 30 22.58 -16.51 -3.86
N ASP A 31 22.59 -15.24 -4.26
CA ASP A 31 21.86 -14.74 -5.42
C ASP A 31 22.34 -15.43 -6.71
N GLU A 32 23.65 -15.52 -6.95
CA GLU A 32 24.20 -16.21 -8.12
C GLU A 32 23.87 -17.70 -8.15
N ALA A 33 23.90 -18.36 -6.98
CA ALA A 33 23.53 -19.77 -6.87
C ALA A 33 22.02 -19.97 -7.14
N CYS A 34 21.17 -19.12 -6.54
CA CYS A 34 19.73 -19.16 -6.71
C CYS A 34 19.31 -18.87 -8.16
N ALA A 35 19.94 -17.89 -8.81
CA ALA A 35 19.71 -17.56 -10.21
C ALA A 35 20.00 -18.76 -11.13
N ARG A 36 21.10 -19.49 -10.91
CA ARG A 36 21.45 -20.69 -11.67
C ARG A 36 20.54 -21.89 -11.39
N LEU A 37 19.97 -21.96 -10.19
CA LEU A 37 19.05 -23.02 -9.77
C LEU A 37 17.58 -22.72 -10.11
N GLY A 38 17.25 -21.49 -10.54
CA GLY A 38 15.89 -21.03 -10.77
C GLY A 38 15.08 -20.79 -9.48
N LEU A 39 15.77 -20.51 -8.37
CA LEU A 39 15.17 -20.34 -7.03
C LEU A 39 15.16 -18.86 -6.61
N LYS A 40 14.23 -18.48 -5.73
CA LYS A 40 14.14 -17.10 -5.19
C LYS A 40 15.05 -16.95 -3.96
N ALA A 41 16.10 -16.14 -4.09
CA ALA A 41 17.07 -15.88 -3.02
C ALA A 41 16.46 -15.50 -1.67
N SER A 42 15.37 -14.72 -1.66
CA SER A 42 14.69 -14.26 -0.44
C SER A 42 14.20 -15.39 0.48
N ASN A 43 13.93 -16.56 -0.08
CA ASN A 43 13.33 -17.68 0.65
C ASN A 43 14.36 -18.70 1.14
N TYR A 44 15.65 -18.47 0.85
CA TYR A 44 16.72 -19.42 1.11
C TYR A 44 17.84 -18.78 1.91
N GLY A 45 18.51 -19.59 2.72
CA GLY A 45 19.70 -19.25 3.47
C GLY A 45 20.79 -20.29 3.20
N LEU A 46 22.02 -19.97 3.62
CA LEU A 46 23.16 -20.86 3.47
C LEU A 46 23.55 -21.47 4.82
N LYS A 47 23.86 -22.75 4.83
CA LYS A 47 24.35 -23.50 5.99
C LYS A 47 25.67 -24.17 5.62
N ASN A 48 26.63 -24.20 6.55
CA ASN A 48 27.88 -24.95 6.40
C ASN A 48 28.08 -25.85 7.62
N ASN A 49 28.27 -27.16 7.41
CA ASN A 49 28.55 -28.12 8.48
C ASN A 49 27.61 -27.97 9.68
N ASN A 50 26.30 -27.92 9.41
CA ASN A 50 25.25 -27.67 10.40
C ASN A 50 25.22 -26.30 11.10
N ARG A 51 26.06 -25.33 10.72
CA ARG A 51 25.99 -23.94 11.19
C ARG A 51 25.38 -23.03 10.14
N GLN A 52 24.40 -22.21 10.53
CA GLN A 52 23.85 -21.20 9.65
C GLN A 52 24.91 -20.13 9.36
N VAL A 53 25.07 -19.79 8.09
CA VAL A 53 26.04 -18.80 7.65
C VAL A 53 25.34 -17.43 7.61
N ASP A 54 25.98 -16.44 8.22
CA ASP A 54 25.53 -15.05 8.19
C ASP A 54 25.80 -14.43 6.82
N LEU A 55 24.72 -14.17 6.08
CA LEU A 55 24.76 -13.71 4.69
C LEU A 55 25.28 -12.26 4.54
N SER A 56 25.27 -11.48 5.63
CA SER A 56 25.78 -10.10 5.63
C SER A 56 27.30 -10.04 5.47
N ARG A 57 28.01 -11.12 5.81
CA ARG A 57 29.48 -11.17 5.84
C ARG A 57 30.09 -11.41 4.46
N THR A 58 31.33 -10.97 4.29
CA THR A 58 32.14 -11.33 3.13
C THR A 58 32.69 -12.75 3.26
N PHE A 59 33.06 -13.36 2.14
CA PHE A 59 33.66 -14.70 2.10
C PHE A 59 34.88 -14.78 3.05
N ARG A 60 35.74 -13.77 3.10
CA ARG A 60 36.89 -13.72 4.01
C ARG A 60 36.48 -13.75 5.49
N LEU A 61 35.46 -13.01 5.89
CA LEU A 61 35.02 -12.88 7.29
C LEU A 61 34.06 -13.99 7.73
N SER A 62 33.57 -14.78 6.78
CA SER A 62 32.68 -15.90 7.03
C SER A 62 33.39 -17.11 7.67
N GLY A 63 34.72 -17.17 7.59
CA GLY A 63 35.50 -18.32 8.04
C GLY A 63 35.37 -19.55 7.13
N LEU A 64 34.77 -19.41 5.95
CA LEU A 64 34.65 -20.48 4.97
C LEU A 64 35.99 -20.72 4.24
N SER A 65 36.36 -21.99 4.09
CA SER A 65 37.51 -22.38 3.28
C SER A 65 37.18 -22.31 1.78
N PRO A 66 38.17 -22.07 0.91
CA PRO A 66 38.01 -22.31 -0.52
C PRO A 66 37.54 -23.75 -0.77
N GLY A 67 36.53 -23.93 -1.61
CA GLY A 67 35.90 -25.23 -1.90
C GLY A 67 34.87 -25.68 -0.86
N ALA A 68 34.50 -24.83 0.11
CA ALA A 68 33.48 -25.17 1.10
C ALA A 68 32.15 -25.57 0.43
N LYS A 69 31.54 -26.62 0.97
CA LYS A 69 30.20 -27.09 0.58
C LYS A 69 29.19 -26.34 1.42
N LEU A 70 28.33 -25.55 0.77
CA LEU A 70 27.23 -24.85 1.42
C LEU A 70 25.92 -25.56 1.06
N GLU A 71 25.11 -25.82 2.06
CA GLU A 71 23.76 -26.34 1.91
C GLU A 71 22.78 -25.17 1.82
N LEU A 72 21.90 -25.23 0.83
CA LEU A 72 20.82 -24.28 0.65
C LEU A 72 19.63 -24.74 1.52
N VAL A 73 19.22 -23.90 2.47
CA VAL A 73 18.14 -24.22 3.41
C VAL A 73 17.00 -23.23 3.21
N GLN A 74 15.77 -23.72 3.12
CA GLN A 74 14.60 -22.85 3.03
C GLN A 74 14.40 -22.10 4.35
N LEU A 75 14.39 -20.77 4.29
CA LEU A 75 14.10 -19.91 5.43
C LEU A 75 12.59 -19.94 5.74
N SER A 76 12.25 -19.65 7.00
CA SER A 76 10.87 -19.48 7.42
C SER A 76 10.17 -18.41 6.55
N LYS A 77 8.91 -18.66 6.19
CA LYS A 77 8.10 -17.70 5.41
C LYS A 77 7.83 -16.38 6.17
N SER A 78 8.00 -16.37 7.49
CA SER A 78 7.89 -15.17 8.33
C SER A 78 9.14 -14.31 8.23
N ALA A 79 8.96 -13.01 7.97
CA ALA A 79 10.05 -12.04 7.99
C ALA A 79 10.66 -11.94 9.40
N GLY A 80 11.98 -12.03 9.49
CA GLY A 80 12.70 -11.87 10.76
C GLY A 80 12.75 -10.40 11.18
N VAL A 81 12.88 -10.14 12.48
CA VAL A 81 13.01 -8.77 13.00
C VAL A 81 14.50 -8.39 13.07
N VAL A 82 14.85 -7.26 12.46
CA VAL A 82 16.18 -6.67 12.41
C VAL A 82 16.17 -5.33 13.15
N SER A 83 17.06 -5.15 14.12
CA SER A 83 17.30 -3.88 14.78
C SER A 83 18.23 -3.03 13.92
N VAL A 84 17.71 -2.02 13.26
CA VAL A 84 18.49 -1.10 12.43
C VAL A 84 18.91 0.10 13.27
N ALA A 85 20.17 0.47 13.17
CA ALA A 85 20.66 1.69 13.73
C ALA A 85 21.30 2.58 12.66
N LEU A 86 20.70 3.74 12.43
CA LEU A 86 21.14 4.72 11.46
C LEU A 86 22.04 5.75 12.14
N GLN A 87 23.32 5.78 11.78
CA GLN A 87 24.25 6.81 12.19
C GLN A 87 24.18 7.98 11.22
N LEU A 88 23.84 9.16 11.72
CA LEU A 88 23.79 10.40 10.93
C LEU A 88 25.19 11.00 10.74
N PRO A 89 25.44 11.74 9.66
CA PRO A 89 26.67 12.50 9.48
C PRO A 89 26.85 13.53 10.61
N PRO A 90 28.03 13.61 11.25
CA PRO A 90 28.27 14.55 12.36
C PRO A 90 28.29 16.03 11.92
N ALA A 91 28.41 16.28 10.60
CA ALA A 91 28.45 17.62 10.03
C ALA A 91 27.05 18.18 9.71
N ASP A 92 26.00 17.38 9.83
CA ASP A 92 24.65 17.81 9.50
C ASP A 92 23.94 18.42 10.71
N ALA A 93 23.22 19.51 10.47
CA ALA A 93 22.37 20.18 11.47
C ALA A 93 21.35 19.21 12.12
N GLU A 94 20.84 18.24 11.36
CA GLU A 94 19.87 17.26 11.85
C GLU A 94 20.45 16.22 12.83
N SER A 95 21.78 16.14 12.93
CA SER A 95 22.49 15.26 13.87
C SER A 95 22.70 15.88 15.25
N ALA A 96 22.52 17.21 15.38
CA ALA A 96 22.81 17.96 16.61
C ALA A 96 21.92 17.54 17.79
N ASP A 97 20.65 17.23 17.52
CA ASP A 97 19.68 16.82 18.55
C ASP A 97 19.66 15.31 18.81
N VAL A 98 20.53 14.52 18.16
CA VAL A 98 20.54 13.06 18.31
C VAL A 98 21.62 12.62 19.30
N PRO A 99 21.26 11.93 20.40
CA PRO A 99 22.24 11.38 21.32
C PRO A 99 23.15 10.39 20.59
N ASN A 100 24.46 10.65 20.61
CA ASN A 100 25.50 9.89 19.89
C ASN A 100 25.34 9.85 18.35
N GLY A 101 24.53 10.74 17.76
CA GLY A 101 24.29 10.77 16.31
C GLY A 101 23.66 9.50 15.74
N ARG A 102 23.02 8.67 16.56
CA ARG A 102 22.49 7.34 16.16
C ARG A 102 21.00 7.22 16.46
N LEU A 103 20.22 6.92 15.43
CA LEU A 103 18.81 6.56 15.53
C LEU A 103 18.68 5.03 15.50
N THR A 104 17.82 4.46 16.35
CA THR A 104 17.63 3.00 16.43
C THR A 104 16.15 2.66 16.33
N ASP A 105 15.80 1.70 15.47
CA ASP A 105 14.44 1.16 15.36
C ASP A 105 14.47 -0.29 14.87
N LYS A 106 13.35 -1.01 14.99
CA LYS A 106 13.19 -2.40 14.59
C LYS A 106 12.35 -2.49 13.33
N PHE A 107 12.83 -3.26 12.36
CA PHE A 107 12.21 -3.44 11.06
C PHE A 107 12.12 -4.92 10.71
N PRO A 108 11.07 -5.37 10.00
CA PRO A 108 11.07 -6.69 9.41
C PRO A 108 12.09 -6.78 8.25
N SER A 109 12.62 -7.98 8.00
CA SER A 109 13.70 -8.21 7.03
C SER A 109 13.30 -7.96 5.56
N ASN A 110 12.00 -7.90 5.28
CA ASN A 110 11.46 -7.56 3.96
C ASN A 110 11.33 -6.05 3.70
N THR A 111 11.62 -5.19 4.69
CA THR A 111 11.61 -3.73 4.51
C THR A 111 12.78 -3.28 3.62
N THR A 112 12.50 -2.35 2.70
CA THR A 112 13.53 -1.77 1.81
C THR A 112 14.35 -0.70 2.54
N LEU A 113 15.61 -0.48 2.11
CA LEU A 113 16.43 0.58 2.71
C LEU A 113 15.78 1.96 2.58
N TRP A 114 15.08 2.20 1.46
CA TRP A 114 14.28 3.41 1.26
C TRP A 114 13.18 3.59 2.32
N GLN A 115 12.41 2.55 2.60
CA GLN A 115 11.36 2.57 3.64
C GLN A 115 11.96 2.77 5.04
N VAL A 116 13.14 2.20 5.30
CA VAL A 116 13.88 2.42 6.55
C VAL A 116 14.22 3.90 6.72
N LEU A 117 14.76 4.56 5.68
CA LEU A 117 15.06 5.99 5.72
C LEU A 117 13.82 6.85 5.94
N ARG A 118 12.74 6.58 5.20
CA ARG A 118 11.43 7.26 5.36
C ARG A 118 10.91 7.17 6.79
N ARG A 119 10.96 5.99 7.40
CA ARG A 119 10.48 5.80 8.79
C ARG A 119 11.33 6.56 9.81
N PHE A 120 12.65 6.65 9.60
CA PHE A 120 13.53 7.49 10.43
C PHE A 120 13.29 8.99 10.21
N GLU A 121 12.90 9.40 9.00
CA GLU A 121 12.54 10.76 8.63
C GLU A 121 11.19 11.21 9.25
N GLU A 122 10.21 10.32 9.31
CA GLU A 122 8.91 10.56 9.95
C GLU A 122 8.99 10.70 11.48
N GLY A 123 10.14 10.36 12.09
CA GLY A 123 10.35 10.53 13.54
C GLY A 123 9.60 9.52 14.42
N VAL A 124 9.02 8.47 13.82
CA VAL A 124 8.30 7.39 14.56
C VAL A 124 9.23 6.65 15.53
N ALA A 125 10.52 6.64 15.25
CA ALA A 125 11.55 6.10 16.13
C ALA A 125 11.82 7.04 17.33
N GLY A 126 11.11 6.82 18.43
CA GLY A 126 11.46 7.42 19.74
C GLY A 126 11.09 8.88 19.94
N GLY A 127 10.10 9.41 19.21
CA GLY A 127 9.63 10.80 19.37
C GLY A 127 10.63 11.83 18.85
N ALA A 128 11.51 11.43 17.94
CA ALA A 128 12.49 12.32 17.35
C ALA A 128 11.81 13.34 16.40
N PRO A 129 12.37 14.55 16.25
CA PRO A 129 11.84 15.55 15.31
C PRO A 129 11.86 15.00 13.88
N LYS A 130 10.89 15.45 13.08
CA LYS A 130 10.83 15.14 11.64
C LYS A 130 12.10 15.66 10.96
N ARG A 131 12.76 14.81 10.17
CA ARG A 131 14.05 15.08 9.51
C ARG A 131 13.94 14.83 8.01
N ASN A 132 14.61 15.62 7.19
CA ASN A 132 14.62 15.42 5.74
C ASN A 132 15.85 14.60 5.36
N LEU A 133 15.72 13.26 5.31
CA LEU A 133 16.84 12.37 4.94
C LEU A 133 16.80 11.97 3.46
N THR A 134 15.61 11.93 2.87
CA THR A 134 15.41 11.40 1.51
C THR A 134 15.22 12.46 0.43
N GLN A 135 14.85 13.69 0.80
CA GLN A 135 14.58 14.80 -0.14
C GLN A 135 15.46 16.01 0.16
N ARG A 136 16.78 15.82 0.13
CA ARG A 136 17.74 16.91 0.37
C ARG A 136 18.14 17.60 -0.92
N ALA A 137 18.33 18.92 -0.80
CA ALA A 137 18.69 19.79 -1.90
C ALA A 137 19.87 20.68 -1.49
N LEU A 138 20.82 20.84 -2.39
CA LEU A 138 21.89 21.83 -2.25
C LEU A 138 21.79 22.88 -3.36
N PRO A 139 22.02 24.17 -3.05
CA PRO A 139 22.12 25.19 -4.07
C PRO A 139 23.35 24.94 -4.96
N SER A 140 23.20 25.18 -6.27
CA SER A 140 24.32 25.19 -7.21
C SER A 140 25.47 26.05 -6.69
N LYS A 141 26.70 25.51 -6.69
CA LYS A 141 27.91 26.29 -6.38
C LYS A 141 28.29 27.26 -7.50
N ASP A 142 27.73 27.08 -8.69
CA ASP A 142 27.92 27.98 -9.82
C ASP A 142 26.85 29.07 -9.85
N THR A 143 27.33 30.30 -9.77
CA THR A 143 26.60 31.58 -9.75
C THR A 143 25.62 31.68 -10.93
N GLY A 144 24.30 31.72 -10.66
CA GLY A 144 23.37 32.36 -11.60
C GLY A 144 21.92 31.88 -11.71
N ALA A 145 21.54 30.67 -11.23
CA ALA A 145 20.19 30.17 -11.54
C ALA A 145 19.35 29.66 -10.36
N GLY A 146 19.84 29.67 -9.11
CA GLY A 146 19.06 29.19 -7.95
C GLY A 146 18.57 27.74 -8.07
N ARG A 147 19.11 26.96 -9.03
CA ARG A 147 18.71 25.57 -9.25
C ARG A 147 19.21 24.71 -8.10
N LEU A 148 18.29 23.93 -7.54
CA LEU A 148 18.53 23.01 -6.46
C LEU A 148 18.90 21.65 -7.03
N PHE A 149 20.07 21.16 -6.64
CA PHE A 149 20.58 19.85 -7.03
C PHE A 149 20.29 18.84 -5.93
N TYR A 150 19.91 17.63 -6.33
CA TYR A 150 19.59 16.56 -5.38
C TYR A 150 20.86 16.11 -4.65
N GLN A 151 20.74 16.00 -3.33
CA GLN A 151 21.77 15.46 -2.48
C GLN A 151 21.39 14.01 -2.13
N GLN A 152 22.01 13.05 -2.81
CA GLN A 152 21.65 11.63 -2.65
C GLN A 152 22.15 11.06 -1.32
N PRO A 153 21.34 10.21 -0.65
CA PRO A 153 21.76 9.46 0.53
C PRO A 153 22.66 8.30 0.10
N VAL A 154 23.81 8.20 0.74
CA VAL A 154 24.77 7.12 0.59
C VAL A 154 24.79 6.32 1.89
N LEU A 155 24.37 5.07 1.81
CA LEU A 155 24.33 4.17 2.95
C LEU A 155 25.56 3.28 2.94
N ASN A 156 26.38 3.39 3.97
CA ASN A 156 27.48 2.48 4.19
C ASN A 156 27.09 1.46 5.27
N MET A 157 26.91 0.21 4.83
CA MET A 157 26.57 -0.93 5.66
C MET A 157 27.79 -1.87 5.71
N MET A 158 28.55 -1.83 6.79
CA MET A 158 29.81 -2.55 6.97
C MET A 158 30.89 -2.17 5.94
N ASN A 159 30.94 -2.87 4.80
CA ASN A 159 31.91 -2.69 3.72
C ASN A 159 31.22 -2.54 2.35
N ARG A 160 29.92 -2.23 2.36
CA ARG A 160 29.13 -2.00 1.15
C ARG A 160 28.58 -0.58 1.18
N GLU A 161 29.00 0.20 0.19
CA GLU A 161 28.46 1.52 -0.09
C GLU A 161 27.30 1.38 -1.06
N ILE A 162 26.14 1.87 -0.65
CA ILE A 162 24.89 1.85 -1.42
C ILE A 162 24.52 3.31 -1.68
N SER A 163 24.73 3.76 -2.91
CA SER A 163 24.36 5.10 -3.37
C SER A 163 23.30 5.08 -4.46
N SER A 164 23.15 3.95 -5.16
CA SER A 164 22.26 3.84 -6.32
C SER A 164 20.80 3.68 -5.89
N LEU A 165 19.89 4.37 -6.57
CA LEU A 165 18.44 4.27 -6.38
C LEU A 165 17.90 2.82 -6.43
N PRO A 166 18.24 1.97 -7.42
CA PRO A 166 17.84 0.55 -7.43
C PRO A 166 18.39 -0.24 -6.24
N ASP A 167 19.59 0.10 -5.76
CA ASP A 167 20.19 -0.58 -4.60
C ASP A 167 19.53 -0.15 -3.28
N LEU A 168 19.04 1.09 -3.19
CA LEU A 168 18.22 1.56 -2.05
C LEU A 168 16.84 0.88 -1.99
N ASN A 169 16.36 0.33 -3.11
CA ASN A 169 15.13 -0.47 -3.12
C ASN A 169 15.34 -1.94 -2.71
N LYS A 170 16.58 -2.37 -2.48
CA LYS A 170 16.85 -3.71 -1.94
C LYS A 170 16.39 -3.79 -0.49
N ASN A 171 15.84 -4.95 -0.12
CA ASN A 171 15.42 -5.21 1.25
C ASN A 171 16.55 -5.72 2.14
N LEU A 172 16.39 -5.62 3.46
CA LEU A 172 17.41 -6.05 4.42
C LEU A 172 17.79 -7.54 4.24
N ALA A 173 16.84 -8.42 3.90
CA ALA A 173 17.07 -9.84 3.66
C ALA A 173 17.97 -10.11 2.43
N GLN A 174 17.72 -9.43 1.30
CA GLN A 174 18.56 -9.47 0.09
C GLN A 174 19.98 -8.99 0.38
N LEU A 175 20.11 -8.07 1.32
CA LEU A 175 21.38 -7.54 1.78
C LEU A 175 22.08 -8.45 2.81
N GLY A 176 21.46 -9.57 3.19
CA GLY A 176 21.97 -10.59 4.09
C GLY A 176 21.55 -10.42 5.55
N TYR A 177 20.74 -9.41 5.88
CA TYR A 177 20.26 -9.13 7.22
C TYR A 177 18.86 -9.72 7.44
N ASN A 178 18.81 -10.99 7.86
CA ASN A 178 17.56 -11.67 8.18
C ASN A 178 17.11 -11.47 9.64
N ASN A 179 18.05 -11.18 10.53
CA ASN A 179 17.89 -11.07 11.98
C ASN A 179 19.10 -10.38 12.61
N GLY A 180 18.97 -9.90 13.85
CA GLY A 180 20.06 -9.27 14.60
C GLY A 180 20.07 -7.75 14.48
N SER A 181 21.25 -7.14 14.68
CA SER A 181 21.42 -5.68 14.64
C SER A 181 22.34 -5.24 13.51
N VAL A 182 21.97 -4.18 12.81
CA VAL A 182 22.79 -3.58 11.74
C VAL A 182 23.05 -2.11 12.02
N LEU A 183 24.30 -1.67 11.80
CA LEU A 183 24.67 -0.26 11.81
C LEU A 183 24.76 0.22 10.36
N ILE A 184 23.99 1.24 10.03
CA ILE A 184 23.99 1.91 8.72
C ILE A 184 24.55 3.30 8.92
N LYS A 185 25.68 3.61 8.29
CA LYS A 185 26.22 4.97 8.29
C LYS A 185 25.63 5.71 7.10
N LEU A 186 24.87 6.76 7.38
CA LEU A 186 24.37 7.66 6.37
C LEU A 186 25.45 8.69 6.04
N ALA A 187 25.67 8.93 4.76
CA ALA A 187 26.44 10.02 4.22
C ALA A 187 25.64 10.64 3.07
N PHE A 188 26.03 11.83 2.61
CA PHE A 188 25.34 12.51 1.54
C PHE A 188 26.32 12.93 0.46
N LYS A 189 25.99 12.65 -0.81
CA LYS A 189 26.77 13.10 -1.97
C LYS A 189 25.97 14.07 -2.83
N PRO A 190 26.55 15.20 -3.26
CA PRO A 190 25.90 16.05 -4.25
C PRO A 190 25.79 15.30 -5.58
N THR A 191 24.68 15.49 -6.31
CA THR A 191 24.49 14.96 -7.66
C THR A 191 24.16 16.08 -8.63
N ASP A 192 24.44 15.88 -9.91
CA ASP A 192 24.11 16.86 -10.97
C ASP A 192 22.65 16.75 -11.43
N ILE A 193 21.83 15.94 -10.75
CA ILE A 193 20.42 15.74 -11.06
C ILE A 193 19.61 16.86 -10.38
N PRO A 194 18.74 17.57 -11.11
CA PRO A 194 17.87 18.57 -10.50
C PRO A 194 16.89 17.91 -9.52
N LEU A 195 16.56 18.62 -8.45
CA LEU A 195 15.69 18.10 -7.37
C LEU A 195 14.33 17.60 -7.89
N GLU A 196 13.78 18.23 -8.93
CA GLU A 196 12.47 17.88 -9.50
C GLU A 196 12.47 16.50 -10.17
N ASP A 197 13.49 16.21 -10.98
CA ASP A 197 13.68 14.90 -11.61
C ASP A 197 14.02 13.82 -10.56
N ALA A 198 14.78 14.19 -9.53
CA ALA A 198 15.03 13.27 -8.43
C ALA A 198 13.77 12.98 -7.63
N ALA A 199 12.93 13.99 -7.35
CA ALA A 199 11.69 13.85 -6.60
C ALA A 199 10.69 12.93 -7.31
N THR A 200 10.57 13.01 -8.63
CA THR A 200 9.74 12.11 -9.42
C THR A 200 10.28 10.67 -9.40
N GLN A 201 11.59 10.47 -9.54
CA GLN A 201 12.21 9.14 -9.43
C GLN A 201 12.04 8.53 -8.02
N ILE A 202 12.21 9.35 -6.99
CA ILE A 202 12.03 8.99 -5.58
C ILE A 202 10.58 8.61 -5.31
N ALA A 203 9.62 9.41 -5.78
CA ALA A 203 8.21 9.12 -5.66
C ALA A 203 7.92 7.74 -6.25
N HIS A 204 8.41 7.48 -7.47
CA HIS A 204 8.26 6.21 -8.16
C HIS A 204 8.86 5.01 -7.41
N ILE A 205 9.96 5.18 -6.68
CA ILE A 205 10.58 4.10 -5.86
C ILE A 205 9.79 3.85 -4.58
N GLY A 206 9.25 4.91 -3.96
CA GLY A 206 8.46 4.80 -2.75
C GLY A 206 7.10 4.12 -2.93
N ARG A 207 6.59 3.98 -4.17
CA ARG A 207 5.27 3.38 -4.43
C ARG A 207 5.32 1.87 -4.20
N SER A 208 4.67 1.41 -3.14
CA SER A 208 4.48 -0.02 -2.90
C SER A 208 3.36 -0.53 -3.80
N ILE A 209 3.72 -1.30 -4.82
CA ILE A 209 2.75 -1.99 -5.67
C ILE A 209 2.38 -3.30 -4.97
N SER A 210 1.12 -3.44 -4.59
CA SER A 210 0.56 -4.69 -4.08
C SER A 210 -0.36 -5.29 -5.12
N VAL A 211 -0.10 -6.54 -5.52
CA VAL A 211 -0.93 -7.25 -6.48
C VAL A 211 -1.78 -8.26 -5.75
N TYR A 212 -3.05 -8.33 -6.13
CA TYR A 212 -4.02 -9.21 -5.54
C TYR A 212 -4.57 -10.19 -6.59
N ARG A 213 -4.66 -11.46 -6.21
CA ARG A 213 -5.20 -12.52 -7.07
C ARG A 213 -6.71 -12.34 -7.30
N PRO A 214 -7.23 -12.82 -8.44
CA PRO A 214 -8.67 -12.92 -8.66
C PRO A 214 -9.31 -13.83 -7.59
N PRO A 215 -10.55 -13.55 -7.20
CA PRO A 215 -11.26 -14.35 -6.21
C PRO A 215 -11.43 -15.79 -6.71
N THR A 216 -11.07 -16.77 -5.88
CA THR A 216 -11.16 -18.20 -6.22
C THR A 216 -12.56 -18.78 -5.97
N SER A 217 -13.39 -18.09 -5.19
CA SER A 217 -14.75 -18.51 -4.89
C SER A 217 -15.77 -17.82 -5.81
N SER A 218 -16.72 -18.60 -6.30
CA SER A 218 -17.87 -18.09 -7.05
C SER A 218 -18.90 -17.36 -6.17
N THR A 219 -18.87 -17.57 -4.85
CA THR A 219 -19.80 -16.92 -3.91
C THR A 219 -19.14 -15.70 -3.27
N PRO A 220 -19.73 -14.50 -3.38
CA PRO A 220 -19.18 -13.30 -2.73
C PRO A 220 -19.26 -13.44 -1.21
N SER A 221 -18.24 -12.96 -0.48
CA SER A 221 -18.19 -13.06 0.99
C SER A 221 -19.38 -12.41 1.68
N ALA A 222 -20.00 -11.40 1.07
CA ALA A 222 -21.22 -10.75 1.58
C ALA A 222 -22.40 -11.71 1.69
N SER A 223 -22.48 -12.74 0.85
CA SER A 223 -23.53 -13.77 0.91
C SER A 223 -23.32 -14.79 2.03
N LEU A 224 -22.10 -14.87 2.59
CA LEU A 224 -21.79 -15.73 3.74
C LEU A 224 -22.15 -15.07 5.07
N LEU A 225 -22.48 -13.76 5.06
CA LEU A 225 -22.92 -13.06 6.25
C LEU A 225 -24.32 -13.54 6.64
N THR A 226 -24.43 -14.06 7.86
CA THR A 226 -25.73 -14.35 8.48
C THR A 226 -26.35 -13.03 8.92
N HIS A 227 -27.49 -12.68 8.34
CA HIS A 227 -28.22 -11.46 8.68
C HIS A 227 -29.16 -11.75 9.84
N ASN A 228 -29.24 -10.85 10.82
CA ASN A 228 -30.22 -10.94 11.89
C ASN A 228 -31.47 -10.12 11.51
N GLU A 229 -32.67 -10.68 11.70
CA GLU A 229 -33.92 -9.97 11.38
C GLU A 229 -34.10 -8.71 12.23
N SER A 230 -33.50 -8.67 13.43
CA SER A 230 -33.55 -7.52 14.33
C SER A 230 -32.92 -6.25 13.74
N ASP A 231 -31.91 -6.39 12.88
CA ASP A 231 -31.17 -5.25 12.31
C ASP A 231 -32.03 -4.43 11.33
N TYR A 232 -33.09 -5.05 10.80
CA TYR A 232 -34.04 -4.41 9.90
C TYR A 232 -35.23 -3.77 10.63
N THR A 233 -35.32 -3.93 11.96
CA THR A 233 -36.39 -3.31 12.74
C THR A 233 -35.97 -1.89 13.16
N PRO A 234 -36.67 -0.83 12.71
CA PRO A 234 -36.30 0.54 13.03
C PRO A 234 -36.51 0.82 14.53
N THR A 235 -35.50 1.39 15.17
CA THR A 235 -35.55 1.83 16.58
C THR A 235 -36.19 3.21 16.70
N ILE A 236 -36.56 3.61 17.92
CA ILE A 236 -37.08 4.97 18.18
C ILE A 236 -36.04 6.04 17.83
N GLU A 237 -34.75 5.77 18.01
CA GLU A 237 -33.68 6.69 17.63
C GLU A 237 -33.63 6.89 16.11
N HIS A 238 -33.74 5.82 15.32
CA HIS A 238 -33.87 5.93 13.87
C HIS A 238 -35.10 6.74 13.45
N ALA A 239 -36.24 6.55 14.13
CA ALA A 239 -37.46 7.31 13.87
C ALA A 239 -37.30 8.80 14.21
N GLN A 240 -36.63 9.13 15.32
CA GLN A 240 -36.33 10.52 15.71
C GLN A 240 -35.36 11.18 14.73
N LEU A 241 -34.30 10.49 14.29
CA LEU A 241 -33.37 10.98 13.28
C LEU A 241 -34.08 11.22 11.93
N HIS A 242 -34.96 10.32 11.55
CA HIS A 242 -35.77 10.48 10.33
C HIS A 242 -36.72 11.67 10.44
N GLN A 243 -37.38 11.86 11.59
CA GLN A 243 -38.23 13.04 11.83
C GLN A 243 -37.40 14.34 11.81
N ALA A 244 -36.21 14.35 12.40
CA ALA A 244 -35.28 15.47 12.35
C ALA A 244 -34.85 15.78 10.91
N HIS A 245 -34.56 14.75 10.10
CA HIS A 245 -34.26 14.93 8.67
C HIS A 245 -35.45 15.58 7.95
N LEU A 246 -36.66 15.04 8.10
CA LEU A 246 -37.86 15.58 7.43
C LEU A 246 -38.15 17.03 7.80
N THR A 247 -37.99 17.38 9.08
CA THR A 247 -38.17 18.77 9.55
C THR A 247 -37.08 19.71 9.04
N GLN A 248 -35.87 19.22 8.81
CA GLN A 248 -34.80 19.99 8.17
C GLN A 248 -35.03 20.16 6.67
N SER A 249 -35.46 19.11 5.97
CA SER A 249 -35.75 19.17 4.53
C SER A 249 -37.02 19.97 4.22
N SER A 250 -37.99 20.03 5.14
CA SER A 250 -39.21 20.85 4.97
C SER A 250 -39.00 22.34 5.22
N ARG A 251 -37.85 22.74 5.80
CA ARG A 251 -37.52 24.16 5.98
C ARG A 251 -37.00 24.73 4.68
N ASN A 252 -37.63 25.80 4.21
CA ASN A 252 -37.15 26.55 3.05
C ASN A 252 -35.72 27.04 3.31
N LYS A 253 -34.75 26.48 2.60
CA LYS A 253 -33.36 26.90 2.64
C LYS A 253 -33.14 28.02 1.65
N ARG A 254 -32.50 29.11 2.08
CA ARG A 254 -32.08 30.19 1.17
C ARG A 254 -31.04 29.67 0.17
N LEU A 255 -31.01 30.27 -1.01
CA LEU A 255 -29.90 30.10 -1.94
C LEU A 255 -28.62 30.60 -1.25
N PRO A 256 -27.51 29.84 -1.34
CA PRO A 256 -26.21 30.33 -0.88
C PRO A 256 -25.86 31.64 -1.58
N THR A 257 -25.32 32.59 -0.85
CA THR A 257 -24.78 33.82 -1.46
C THR A 257 -23.52 33.49 -2.25
N GLU A 258 -23.12 34.33 -3.21
CA GLU A 258 -21.88 34.12 -3.99
C GLU A 258 -20.65 33.94 -3.08
N ALA A 259 -20.60 34.67 -1.96
CA ALA A 259 -19.56 34.52 -0.94
C ALA A 259 -19.57 33.14 -0.24
N GLU A 260 -20.75 32.55 -0.02
CA GLU A 260 -20.85 31.21 0.58
C GLU A 260 -20.49 30.10 -0.42
N ILE A 261 -20.77 30.31 -1.71
CA ILE A 261 -20.35 29.40 -2.78
C ILE A 261 -18.82 29.42 -2.89
N ALA A 262 -18.22 30.62 -2.94
CA ALA A 262 -16.77 30.78 -2.97
C ALA A 262 -16.10 30.15 -1.73
N ALA A 263 -16.61 30.42 -0.52
CA ALA A 263 -16.07 29.82 0.70
C ALA A 263 -16.22 28.27 0.72
N ALA A 264 -17.32 27.74 0.19
CA ALA A 264 -17.51 26.30 0.08
C ALA A 264 -16.59 25.65 -0.97
N GLU A 265 -16.28 26.35 -2.05
CA GLU A 265 -15.30 25.92 -3.05
C GLU A 265 -13.88 25.98 -2.49
N GLU A 266 -13.52 27.02 -1.76
CA GLU A 266 -12.25 27.15 -1.05
C GLU A 266 -12.07 26.02 -0.02
N ALA A 267 -13.08 25.77 0.82
CA ALA A 267 -13.04 24.66 1.78
C ALA A 267 -12.90 23.28 1.09
N LYS A 268 -13.53 23.09 -0.07
CA LYS A 268 -13.35 21.87 -0.89
C LYS A 268 -11.94 21.76 -1.45
N ARG A 269 -11.35 22.88 -1.90
CA ARG A 269 -9.97 22.94 -2.41
C ARG A 269 -8.96 22.70 -1.30
N GLU A 270 -9.15 23.28 -0.12
CA GLU A 270 -8.34 23.02 1.07
C GLU A 270 -8.44 21.55 1.48
N GLY A 271 -9.65 20.98 1.47
CA GLY A 271 -9.85 19.56 1.75
C GLY A 271 -9.17 18.64 0.73
N LEU A 272 -9.06 19.04 -0.53
CA LEU A 272 -8.30 18.32 -1.56
C LEU A 272 -6.78 18.51 -1.38
N GLN A 273 -6.33 19.71 -1.00
CA GLN A 273 -4.93 20.01 -0.73
C GLN A 273 -4.41 19.34 0.56
N ALA A 274 -5.28 19.10 1.54
CA ALA A 274 -4.93 18.39 2.76
C ALA A 274 -4.64 16.90 2.51
N ILE A 275 -5.14 16.34 1.42
CA ILE A 275 -4.92 14.94 1.05
C ILE A 275 -3.55 14.82 0.38
N LYS A 276 -2.61 14.21 1.11
CA LYS A 276 -1.22 14.05 0.66
C LYS A 276 -1.04 12.81 -0.22
N ASP A 277 -1.72 11.73 0.14
CA ASP A 277 -1.58 10.41 -0.47
C ASP A 277 -2.97 9.82 -0.80
N VAL A 278 -3.06 9.13 -1.92
CA VAL A 278 -4.26 8.42 -2.40
C VAL A 278 -3.87 6.99 -2.78
N GLU A 279 -4.72 6.04 -2.41
CA GLU A 279 -4.55 4.63 -2.77
C GLU A 279 -5.42 4.31 -4.00
N ILE A 280 -4.79 3.99 -5.12
CA ILE A 280 -5.47 3.64 -6.37
C ILE A 280 -5.37 2.13 -6.58
N ARG A 281 -6.54 1.48 -6.65
CA ARG A 281 -6.70 0.06 -6.94
C ARG A 281 -7.17 -0.11 -8.37
N ILE A 282 -6.40 -0.75 -9.21
CA ILE A 282 -6.70 -0.99 -10.62
C ILE A 282 -7.17 -2.43 -10.76
N ARG A 283 -8.39 -2.64 -11.24
CA ARG A 283 -8.95 -3.94 -11.59
C ARG A 283 -8.70 -4.21 -13.07
N PHE A 284 -8.07 -5.34 -13.35
CA PHE A 284 -7.78 -5.82 -14.70
C PHE A 284 -8.92 -6.71 -15.24
N PRO A 285 -8.96 -6.97 -16.56
CA PRO A 285 -9.95 -7.85 -17.20
C PRO A 285 -9.93 -9.28 -16.64
N ASP A 286 -8.80 -9.73 -16.11
CA ASP A 286 -8.62 -11.04 -15.45
C ASP A 286 -9.11 -11.07 -14.00
N GLN A 287 -9.81 -10.02 -13.56
CA GLN A 287 -10.26 -9.75 -12.19
C GLN A 287 -9.12 -9.61 -11.16
N SER A 288 -7.85 -9.63 -11.57
CA SER A 288 -6.74 -9.28 -10.71
C SER A 288 -6.81 -7.79 -10.35
N GLN A 289 -6.28 -7.46 -9.17
CA GLN A 289 -6.37 -6.09 -8.67
C GLN A 289 -4.98 -5.65 -8.22
N VAL A 290 -4.52 -4.51 -8.72
CA VAL A 290 -3.23 -3.93 -8.35
C VAL A 290 -3.48 -2.66 -7.57
N THR A 291 -2.90 -2.54 -6.39
CA THR A 291 -3.03 -1.36 -5.56
C THR A 291 -1.68 -0.65 -5.48
N SER A 292 -1.66 0.61 -5.89
CA SER A 292 -0.50 1.51 -5.81
C SER A 292 -0.90 2.81 -5.11
N THR A 293 0.07 3.43 -4.46
CA THR A 293 -0.09 4.67 -3.71
C THR A 293 0.45 5.84 -4.52
N PHE A 294 -0.37 6.86 -4.73
CA PHE A 294 -0.03 8.07 -5.48
C PHE A 294 -0.05 9.29 -4.57
N THR A 295 0.75 10.29 -4.92
CA THR A 295 0.89 11.56 -4.18
C THR A 295 0.23 12.71 -4.94
N GLN A 296 0.18 13.89 -4.32
CA GLN A 296 -0.42 15.11 -4.92
C GLN A 296 0.27 15.63 -6.19
N LEU A 297 1.52 15.23 -6.43
CA LEU A 297 2.28 15.61 -7.63
C LEU A 297 1.97 14.70 -8.82
N ASP A 298 1.28 13.60 -8.60
CA ASP A 298 1.07 12.59 -9.64
C ASP A 298 -0.04 13.03 -10.61
N THR A 299 0.26 12.86 -11.89
CA THR A 299 -0.58 13.24 -13.02
C THR A 299 -1.25 12.00 -13.65
N GLY A 300 -2.23 12.24 -14.52
CA GLY A 300 -2.81 11.18 -15.36
C GLY A 300 -1.72 10.41 -16.12
N SER A 301 -0.76 11.12 -16.73
CA SER A 301 0.37 10.49 -17.44
C SER A 301 1.30 9.66 -16.56
N SER A 302 1.51 10.05 -15.29
CA SER A 302 2.30 9.26 -14.34
C SER A 302 1.60 7.94 -13.99
N LEU A 303 0.27 7.96 -13.89
CA LEU A 303 -0.54 6.76 -13.67
C LEU A 303 -0.45 5.81 -14.89
N TYR A 304 -0.61 6.34 -16.11
CA TYR A 304 -0.50 5.54 -17.32
C TYR A 304 0.92 4.97 -17.54
N SER A 305 1.97 5.77 -17.34
CA SER A 305 3.35 5.31 -17.46
C SER A 305 3.71 4.25 -16.41
N GLU A 306 3.25 4.39 -15.17
CA GLU A 306 3.45 3.36 -14.15
C GLU A 306 2.79 2.03 -14.52
N ILE A 307 1.59 2.09 -15.09
CA ILE A 307 0.89 0.87 -15.54
C ILE A 307 1.63 0.23 -16.73
N ARG A 308 2.10 1.03 -17.71
CA ARG A 308 2.90 0.57 -18.85
C ARG A 308 4.23 -0.06 -18.42
N ASP A 309 4.96 0.60 -17.53
CA ASP A 309 6.35 0.27 -17.23
C ASP A 309 6.54 -0.68 -16.06
N ARG A 310 5.60 -0.74 -15.11
CA ARG A 310 5.73 -1.62 -13.94
C ARG A 310 4.71 -2.75 -13.91
N ILE A 311 3.49 -2.53 -14.38
CA ILE A 311 2.38 -3.46 -14.14
C ILE A 311 2.13 -4.38 -15.33
N LEU A 312 2.16 -3.83 -16.54
CA LEU A 312 1.97 -4.55 -17.80
C LEU A 312 3.16 -5.44 -18.16
N ASP A 313 2.88 -6.61 -18.72
CA ASP A 313 3.90 -7.44 -19.35
C ASP A 313 4.57 -6.66 -20.50
N PRO A 314 5.91 -6.71 -20.67
CA PRO A 314 6.61 -6.04 -21.78
C PRO A 314 6.04 -6.34 -23.18
N ARG A 315 5.24 -7.40 -23.34
CA ARG A 315 4.53 -7.72 -24.59
C ARG A 315 3.38 -6.76 -24.91
N PHE A 316 2.74 -6.19 -23.90
CA PHE A 316 1.52 -5.38 -24.02
C PHE A 316 1.73 -3.92 -23.58
N CYS A 317 2.95 -3.51 -23.25
CA CYS A 317 3.24 -2.17 -22.72
C CYS A 317 3.05 -1.04 -23.75
N GLN A 318 3.11 -1.35 -25.05
CA GLN A 318 2.94 -0.38 -26.15
C GLN A 318 1.48 -0.25 -26.62
N GLU A 319 0.56 -1.00 -26.02
CA GLU A 319 -0.82 -1.03 -26.49
C GLU A 319 -1.69 0.04 -25.82
N PRO A 320 -2.65 0.62 -26.57
CA PRO A 320 -3.50 1.69 -26.05
C PRO A 320 -4.59 1.13 -25.12
N PHE A 321 -4.56 1.55 -23.86
CA PHE A 321 -5.60 1.24 -22.86
C PHE A 321 -6.16 2.51 -22.24
N THR A 322 -7.32 2.37 -21.60
CA THR A 322 -8.01 3.42 -20.87
C THR A 322 -8.33 2.96 -19.45
N LEU A 323 -8.29 3.90 -18.51
CA LEU A 323 -8.69 3.68 -17.13
C LEU A 323 -10.04 4.34 -16.89
N LYS A 324 -11.00 3.56 -16.41
CA LYS A 324 -12.38 4.00 -16.16
C LYS A 324 -12.66 4.01 -14.66
N ASP A 325 -13.21 5.10 -14.13
CA ASP A 325 -13.70 5.15 -12.75
C ASP A 325 -15.17 4.65 -12.70
N PRO A 326 -15.47 3.53 -12.01
CA PRO A 326 -16.83 3.03 -11.82
C PRO A 326 -17.68 3.91 -10.87
N SER A 327 -17.05 4.77 -10.08
CA SER A 327 -17.68 5.58 -9.03
C SER A 327 -18.33 6.86 -9.59
N VAL A 328 -17.76 7.40 -10.66
CA VAL A 328 -18.21 8.63 -11.31
C VAL A 328 -18.76 8.30 -12.69
N ARG A 329 -20.06 8.52 -12.87
CA ARG A 329 -20.72 8.41 -14.18
C ARG A 329 -20.90 9.79 -14.77
N GLN A 330 -20.22 10.06 -15.87
CA GLN A 330 -20.45 11.27 -16.66
C GLN A 330 -21.30 10.87 -17.88
N LYS A 331 -22.51 11.43 -17.98
CA LYS A 331 -23.38 11.26 -19.16
C LYS A 331 -23.71 9.79 -19.51
N GLY A 332 -23.81 8.92 -18.49
CA GLY A 332 -24.19 7.52 -18.64
C GLY A 332 -23.05 6.53 -18.89
N ASP A 333 -21.84 7.01 -19.19
CA ASP A 333 -20.62 6.18 -19.29
C ASP A 333 -19.71 6.40 -18.07
N LEU A 334 -18.79 5.46 -17.86
CA LEU A 334 -17.76 5.57 -16.82
C LEU A 334 -16.79 6.71 -17.18
N LEU A 335 -16.38 7.49 -16.18
CA LEU A 335 -15.38 8.54 -16.39
C LEU A 335 -14.07 7.91 -16.87
N VAL A 336 -13.66 8.23 -18.09
CA VAL A 336 -12.34 7.84 -18.64
C VAL A 336 -11.32 8.86 -18.17
N ILE A 337 -10.27 8.40 -17.51
CA ILE A 337 -9.16 9.24 -17.06
C ILE A 337 -8.32 9.63 -18.28
N PRO A 338 -8.17 10.93 -18.60
CA PRO A 338 -7.32 11.38 -19.69
C PRO A 338 -5.83 11.08 -19.41
N ASP A 339 -5.08 10.72 -20.45
CA ASP A 339 -3.61 10.56 -20.41
C ASP A 339 -2.94 11.95 -20.55
N ASP A 340 -3.30 12.90 -19.68
CA ASP A 340 -2.80 14.28 -19.70
C ASP A 340 -1.81 14.53 -18.55
N GLU A 341 -0.71 15.21 -18.84
CA GLU A 341 0.25 15.67 -17.81
C GLU A 341 -0.30 16.86 -17.02
N ALA A 342 -1.28 17.59 -17.57
CA ALA A 342 -1.84 18.78 -16.95
C ALA A 342 -2.82 18.45 -15.81
N GLN A 343 -3.44 17.27 -15.83
CA GLN A 343 -4.45 16.87 -14.84
C GLN A 343 -3.82 16.10 -13.69
N LYS A 344 -3.85 16.71 -12.50
CA LYS A 344 -3.43 16.09 -11.25
C LYS A 344 -4.52 15.16 -10.74
N LEU A 345 -4.12 13.97 -10.30
CA LEU A 345 -5.03 12.95 -9.80
C LEU A 345 -5.86 13.44 -8.60
N ILE A 346 -5.22 14.16 -7.66
CA ILE A 346 -5.89 14.64 -6.44
C ILE A 346 -6.63 15.96 -6.68
N LEU A 347 -5.95 16.96 -7.25
CA LEU A 347 -6.50 18.33 -7.31
C LEU A 347 -7.54 18.53 -8.42
N ASP A 348 -7.35 17.91 -9.59
CA ASP A 348 -8.20 18.16 -10.76
C ASP A 348 -9.25 17.06 -10.94
N LEU A 349 -8.85 15.79 -10.78
CA LEU A 349 -9.75 14.64 -10.85
C LEU A 349 -10.48 14.36 -9.54
N GLY A 350 -10.09 15.04 -8.45
CA GLY A 350 -10.78 14.97 -7.17
C GLY A 350 -10.63 13.63 -6.45
N PHE A 351 -9.57 12.88 -6.73
CA PHE A 351 -9.35 11.57 -6.10
C PHE A 351 -9.11 11.70 -4.60
N LYS A 352 -9.85 10.93 -3.80
CA LYS A 352 -9.77 10.92 -2.33
C LYS A 352 -9.76 9.50 -1.78
N GLY A 353 -8.90 9.26 -0.78
CA GLY A 353 -8.88 8.01 -0.04
C GLY A 353 -8.49 6.81 -0.91
N ARG A 354 -9.39 5.83 -1.01
CA ARG A 354 -9.19 4.60 -1.78
C ARG A 354 -10.12 4.56 -2.99
N LEU A 355 -9.54 4.53 -4.19
CA LEU A 355 -10.27 4.52 -5.45
C LEU A 355 -10.06 3.22 -6.20
N LEU A 356 -11.13 2.72 -6.84
CA LEU A 356 -11.08 1.57 -7.73
C LEU A 356 -11.15 2.08 -9.17
N LEU A 357 -10.17 1.76 -10.01
CA LEU A 357 -10.19 2.01 -11.44
C LEU A 357 -10.32 0.70 -12.18
N VAL A 358 -11.05 0.70 -13.29
CA VAL A 358 -11.21 -0.45 -14.18
C VAL A 358 -10.34 -0.23 -15.40
N PHE A 359 -9.43 -1.17 -15.63
CA PHE A 359 -8.60 -1.20 -16.83
C PHE A 359 -9.42 -1.77 -18.00
N ALA A 360 -9.46 -1.04 -19.11
CA ALA A 360 -10.10 -1.48 -20.34
C ALA A 360 -9.21 -1.18 -21.56
N TRP A 361 -9.03 -2.18 -22.42
CA TRP A 361 -8.37 -2.00 -23.70
C TRP A 361 -9.22 -1.10 -24.61
N THR A 362 -8.56 -0.21 -25.36
CA THR A 362 -9.24 0.57 -26.39
C THR A 362 -9.52 -0.30 -27.62
N GLU A 363 -10.44 0.13 -28.48
CA GLU A 363 -10.74 -0.57 -29.74
C GLU A 363 -9.53 -0.62 -30.69
N ALA A 364 -8.57 0.29 -30.53
CA ALA A 364 -7.31 0.35 -31.27
C ALA A 364 -6.22 -0.63 -30.76
N ALA A 365 -6.46 -1.34 -29.66
CA ALA A 365 -5.51 -2.33 -29.13
C ALA A 365 -5.53 -3.64 -29.94
N SER A 366 -4.42 -4.39 -29.90
CA SER A 366 -4.29 -5.67 -30.60
C SER A 366 -5.38 -6.67 -30.18
N LEU A 367 -5.78 -7.54 -31.09
CA LEU A 367 -6.71 -8.63 -30.81
C LEU A 367 -6.15 -9.60 -29.75
N GLU A 368 -4.82 -9.74 -29.67
CA GLU A 368 -4.15 -10.53 -28.64
C GLU A 368 -4.30 -9.91 -27.25
N ALA A 369 -4.19 -8.57 -27.13
CA ALA A 369 -4.41 -7.83 -25.88
C ALA A 369 -5.84 -7.97 -25.38
N ARG A 370 -6.79 -7.78 -26.29
CA ARG A 370 -8.22 -7.85 -26.01
C ARG A 370 -8.67 -9.24 -25.62
N GLY A 371 -7.99 -10.27 -26.13
CA GLY A 371 -8.21 -11.68 -25.77
C GLY A 371 -7.34 -12.18 -24.60
N ALA A 372 -6.34 -11.40 -24.16
CA ALA A 372 -5.39 -11.85 -23.15
C ALA A 372 -6.06 -11.97 -21.78
N THR A 373 -6.06 -13.19 -21.25
CA THR A 373 -6.52 -13.50 -19.88
C THR A 373 -5.47 -13.13 -18.83
N THR A 374 -4.24 -12.78 -19.22
CA THR A 374 -3.17 -12.39 -18.29
C THR A 374 -2.42 -11.19 -18.85
N VAL A 375 -2.65 -10.04 -18.24
CA VAL A 375 -2.11 -8.74 -18.69
C VAL A 375 -0.96 -8.27 -17.78
N LEU A 376 -0.85 -8.86 -16.58
CA LEU A 376 0.16 -8.55 -15.57
C LEU A 376 1.50 -9.25 -15.83
N ARG A 377 2.60 -8.62 -15.41
CA ARG A 377 3.91 -9.27 -15.35
C ARG A 377 3.87 -10.56 -14.53
N ASN A 378 4.48 -11.62 -15.08
CA ASN A 378 4.64 -12.92 -14.42
C ASN A 378 5.26 -12.83 -13.01
N GLU A 379 6.16 -11.88 -12.77
CA GLU A 379 6.79 -11.67 -11.47
C GLU A 379 5.81 -11.14 -10.41
N LEU A 380 4.97 -10.19 -10.81
CA LEU A 380 3.94 -9.59 -9.97
C LEU A 380 2.80 -10.57 -9.70
N GLN A 381 2.41 -11.38 -10.68
CA GLN A 381 1.45 -12.48 -10.48
C GLN A 381 1.95 -13.51 -9.45
N ARG A 382 3.25 -13.81 -9.43
CA ARG A 382 3.85 -14.72 -8.44
C ARG A 382 3.92 -14.13 -7.04
N GLN A 383 3.95 -12.81 -6.92
CA GLN A 383 3.91 -12.09 -5.64
C GLN A 383 2.48 -11.75 -5.18
N ALA A 384 1.48 -12.04 -6.02
CA ALA A 384 0.10 -11.66 -5.74
C ALA A 384 -0.43 -12.33 -4.46
N VAL A 385 -0.98 -11.52 -3.58
CA VAL A 385 -1.56 -11.93 -2.29
C VAL A 385 -3.06 -12.11 -2.46
N ASP A 386 -3.67 -13.04 -1.74
CA ASP A 386 -5.13 -13.17 -1.76
C ASP A 386 -5.76 -11.96 -1.06
N VAL A 387 -6.83 -11.40 -1.64
CA VAL A 387 -7.59 -10.33 -1.01
C VAL A 387 -8.26 -10.93 0.23
N LYS A 388 -7.69 -10.67 1.41
CA LYS A 388 -8.40 -10.91 2.67
C LYS A 388 -9.45 -9.82 2.82
N ALA A 389 -10.72 -10.18 2.59
CA ALA A 389 -11.81 -9.40 3.15
C ALA A 389 -11.68 -9.50 4.68
N ASP A 390 -11.53 -8.38 5.37
CA ASP A 390 -11.58 -8.39 6.83
C ASP A 390 -12.91 -9.03 7.24
N ASP A 391 -12.80 -10.09 8.03
CA ASP A 391 -13.91 -10.92 8.43
C ASP A 391 -14.74 -10.14 9.46
N VAL A 392 -15.73 -9.39 8.98
CA VAL A 392 -16.65 -8.59 9.81
C VAL A 392 -17.37 -9.48 10.85
N LEU A 393 -17.44 -10.80 10.61
CA LEU A 393 -17.98 -11.81 11.50
C LEU A 393 -17.35 -11.83 12.89
N ALA A 394 -16.06 -11.48 13.05
CA ALA A 394 -15.42 -11.51 14.38
C ALA A 394 -15.77 -10.30 15.26
N LYS A 395 -16.31 -9.20 14.68
CA LYS A 395 -16.68 -7.99 15.43
C LYS A 395 -18.15 -7.90 15.79
N SER A 396 -19.03 -8.67 15.16
CA SER A 396 -20.48 -8.65 15.45
C SER A 396 -20.91 -9.63 16.55
N VAL A 397 -20.04 -10.51 17.06
CA VAL A 397 -20.38 -11.50 18.11
C VAL A 397 -20.20 -10.92 19.54
N VAL A 398 -19.82 -9.65 19.68
CA VAL A 398 -19.71 -8.98 20.98
C VAL A 398 -20.27 -7.56 20.88
N ASP A 399 -21.60 -7.44 20.75
CA ASP A 399 -22.39 -6.50 21.55
C ASP A 399 -23.92 -6.74 21.43
N ASP A 400 -24.41 -7.84 21.99
CA ASP A 400 -25.87 -8.04 22.19
C ASP A 400 -26.46 -7.14 23.30
N HIS A 401 -25.66 -6.21 23.86
CA HIS A 401 -26.06 -5.36 25.00
C HIS A 401 -25.89 -3.84 24.80
N ALA A 402 -25.48 -3.36 23.62
CA ALA A 402 -25.31 -1.92 23.37
C ALA A 402 -26.49 -1.21 22.69
N ASP A 403 -27.57 -1.89 22.33
CA ASP A 403 -28.76 -1.21 21.78
C ASP A 403 -29.72 -0.85 22.92
N ARG A 404 -29.49 0.31 23.54
CA ARG A 404 -30.31 0.86 24.64
C ARG A 404 -31.67 1.42 24.17
N GLY A 405 -32.01 1.29 22.88
CA GLY A 405 -33.24 1.81 22.31
C GLY A 405 -34.46 0.91 22.55
N VAL A 406 -35.56 1.50 23.02
CA VAL A 406 -36.86 0.81 23.09
C VAL A 406 -37.33 0.51 21.66
N ARG A 407 -37.56 -0.76 21.35
CA ARG A 407 -38.00 -1.24 20.03
C ARG A 407 -39.54 -1.22 19.96
N VAL A 408 -40.08 -0.72 18.85
CA VAL A 408 -41.54 -0.64 18.65
C VAL A 408 -42.02 -1.90 17.94
N ASN A 409 -42.80 -2.73 18.63
CA ASN A 409 -43.39 -3.94 18.06
C ASN A 409 -44.59 -3.55 17.18
N VAL A 410 -44.41 -3.50 15.87
CA VAL A 410 -45.53 -3.33 14.92
C VAL A 410 -46.16 -4.71 14.74
N GLY A 411 -47.30 -4.92 15.41
CA GLY A 411 -47.95 -6.21 15.55
C GLY A 411 -48.22 -6.93 14.23
N LYS A 412 -47.95 -8.24 14.22
CA LYS A 412 -48.47 -9.20 13.25
C LYS A 412 -49.99 -9.06 13.15
N GLY A 413 -50.49 -8.70 11.98
CA GLY A 413 -51.88 -8.96 11.61
C GLY A 413 -52.06 -10.46 11.52
N GLN A 414 -52.82 -11.02 12.45
CA GLN A 414 -53.26 -12.41 12.40
C GLN A 414 -54.62 -12.43 11.69
N ASP A 415 -54.61 -12.99 10.48
CA ASP A 415 -55.82 -13.49 9.84
C ASP A 415 -56.36 -14.63 10.72
N ASP A 416 -57.52 -14.44 11.34
CA ASP A 416 -58.36 -15.54 11.79
C ASP A 416 -59.82 -15.23 11.43
N LYS A 417 -60.41 -16.23 10.78
CA LYS A 417 -61.71 -16.24 10.12
C LYS A 417 -62.80 -16.53 11.14
N ASP A 418 -63.91 -15.79 11.02
CA ASP A 418 -65.26 -16.00 11.53
C ASP A 418 -65.55 -17.27 12.37
N ASP A 419 -66.03 -17.08 13.62
CA ASP A 419 -67.34 -17.65 14.02
C ASP A 419 -67.93 -16.95 15.26
N ALA A 420 -69.25 -17.07 15.36
CA ALA A 420 -70.22 -16.31 16.14
C ALA A 420 -70.13 -16.39 17.68
N GLY A 421 -70.69 -15.36 18.34
CA GLY A 421 -71.42 -15.56 19.60
C GLY A 421 -71.19 -14.54 20.71
N GLY A 422 -72.17 -13.63 20.88
CA GLY A 422 -72.69 -13.27 22.22
C GLY A 422 -71.94 -12.24 23.07
N GLY A 423 -72.54 -11.03 23.17
CA GLY A 423 -72.81 -10.39 24.47
C GLY A 423 -71.74 -9.51 25.13
N GLY A 424 -72.07 -8.22 25.28
CA GLY A 424 -71.79 -7.50 26.55
C GLY A 424 -70.63 -6.48 26.58
N LEU A 425 -71.01 -5.20 26.54
CA LEU A 425 -70.52 -4.10 27.40
C LEU A 425 -69.01 -3.80 27.48
N GLY A 426 -68.59 -2.82 26.67
CA GLY A 426 -67.89 -1.60 27.10
C GLY A 426 -66.53 -1.66 27.82
N LYS A 427 -65.45 -1.20 27.15
CA LYS A 427 -64.34 -0.47 27.80
C LYS A 427 -63.43 0.29 26.81
N LYS A 428 -63.60 1.62 26.84
CA LYS A 428 -62.56 2.70 26.87
C LYS A 428 -61.44 2.69 25.81
N MET A 429 -61.58 3.58 24.82
CA MET A 429 -60.47 4.12 24.02
C MET A 429 -59.47 4.93 24.89
N PRO A 430 -58.14 4.84 24.65
CA PRO A 430 -57.13 5.66 25.34
C PRO A 430 -57.12 7.11 24.82
N LYS A 431 -56.90 8.06 25.73
CA LYS A 431 -57.12 9.51 25.54
C LYS A 431 -56.17 10.26 24.60
N TRP A 432 -55.15 9.63 23.99
CA TRP A 432 -54.22 10.33 23.09
C TRP A 432 -54.71 10.46 21.64
N PHE A 433 -55.79 9.77 21.27
CA PHE A 433 -56.30 9.71 19.90
C PHE A 433 -57.31 10.80 19.51
N LYS A 434 -57.65 11.75 20.40
CA LYS A 434 -58.67 12.79 20.14
C LYS A 434 -58.13 14.16 19.69
N GLY A 435 -56.81 14.31 19.46
CA GLY A 435 -56.20 15.60 19.14
C GLY A 435 -56.02 15.96 17.66
N LEU A 436 -56.24 15.03 16.71
CA LEU A 436 -55.83 15.19 15.30
C LEU A 436 -56.98 15.52 14.32
N SER A 437 -58.10 16.04 14.83
CA SER A 437 -59.19 16.54 13.99
C SER A 437 -59.67 17.90 14.49
N LYS A 438 -58.90 18.95 14.16
CA LYS A 438 -59.31 20.35 13.90
C LYS A 438 -58.14 21.31 14.19
N LYS A 439 -57.33 21.58 13.17
CA LYS A 439 -57.21 22.87 12.47
C LYS A 439 -55.91 22.91 11.67
#